data_AF-R9ITP8-F1
#
_entry.id   AF-R9ITP8-F1
#
_cell.length_a   1.000
_cell.length_b   1.000
_cell.length_c   1.000
_cell.angle_alpha   90.00
_cell.angle_beta   90.00
_cell.angle_gamma   90.00
#
_symmetry.space_group_name_H-M   'P 1'
#
loop_
_entity.id
_entity.type
_entity.pdbx_description
1 polymer ?
#
loop_
_entity_poly.entity_id
_entity_poly.type
_entity_poly.pdbx_seq_one_letter_code
_entity_poly.pdbx_strand_id
1 'polypeptide(L)'
;MKIQDLNISAASKSALKSIGLTMVSELAGQNYITLINKFPKNFNIEPLIDELNALGYLLPPSNEISIYDVPMSKRLQNALVRNGVMYLSQLASYPKEDILHFRNLGQKTILELEQICQEYNIKLRSIVSIKEYFDKYQLPSKIYPLLFQNNISCLDNFRHMTANDLYRICQEDYSLTMQSYYILKENGIVFDGWQDKYIFEILPEKNATLLWKKHKISMLSQMPGCSECELKETLSSSYSFTAAMKELLSNG
;
A
#
# COMPACT_ATOMS: atom_id res chain seq x y z
N MET A 1 -9.67 -13.79 25.11
CA MET A 1 -9.49 -15.21 24.73
C MET A 1 -8.19 -15.33 23.95
N LYS A 2 -7.34 -16.33 24.23
CA LYS A 2 -6.10 -16.54 23.47
C LYS A 2 -6.39 -17.32 22.20
N ILE A 3 -5.59 -17.12 21.15
CA ILE A 3 -5.69 -17.92 19.91
C ILE A 3 -5.51 -19.42 20.19
N GLN A 4 -4.75 -19.78 21.22
CA GLN A 4 -4.55 -21.17 21.62
C GLN A 4 -5.82 -21.85 22.13
N ASP A 5 -6.78 -21.07 22.63
CA ASP A 5 -8.05 -21.56 23.17
C ASP A 5 -9.10 -21.77 22.06
N LEU A 6 -8.82 -21.32 20.83
CA LEU A 6 -9.72 -21.51 19.68
C LEU A 6 -9.83 -22.98 19.28
N ASN A 7 -11.02 -23.40 18.86
CA ASN A 7 -11.28 -24.72 18.30
C ASN A 7 -10.86 -24.79 16.81
N ILE A 8 -9.56 -24.59 16.56
CA ILE A 8 -8.92 -24.62 15.24
C ILE A 8 -7.72 -25.57 15.27
N SER A 9 -7.19 -25.96 14.11
CA SER A 9 -6.10 -26.93 14.05
C SER A 9 -4.80 -26.40 14.68
N ALA A 10 -3.93 -27.33 15.12
CA ALA A 10 -2.61 -26.97 15.64
C ALA A 10 -1.76 -26.22 14.60
N ALA A 11 -1.94 -26.51 13.31
CA ALA A 11 -1.30 -25.81 12.21
C ALA A 11 -1.75 -24.35 12.15
N SER A 12 -3.05 -24.08 12.16
CA SER A 12 -3.63 -22.73 12.18
C SER A 12 -3.20 -21.92 13.40
N LYS A 13 -3.18 -22.53 14.60
CA LYS A 13 -2.65 -21.89 15.82
C LYS A 13 -1.18 -21.49 15.66
N SER A 14 -0.38 -22.38 15.08
CA SER A 14 1.06 -22.14 14.87
C SER A 14 1.29 -21.05 13.81
N ALA A 15 0.49 -21.05 12.74
CA ALA A 15 0.52 -20.03 11.70
C ALA A 15 0.21 -18.63 12.26
N LEU A 16 -0.89 -18.47 13.01
CA LEU A 16 -1.26 -17.20 13.64
C LEU A 16 -0.18 -16.70 14.61
N LYS A 17 0.40 -17.61 15.42
CA LYS A 17 1.50 -17.27 16.32
C LYS A 17 2.75 -16.82 15.56
N SER A 18 3.04 -17.43 14.41
CA SER A 18 4.22 -17.09 13.61
C SER A 18 4.20 -15.65 13.08
N ILE A 19 3.01 -15.09 12.87
CA ILE A 19 2.81 -13.70 12.46
C ILE A 19 2.53 -12.75 13.64
N GLY A 20 2.78 -13.21 14.87
CA GLY A 20 2.65 -12.41 16.08
C GLY A 20 1.23 -12.25 16.62
N LEU A 21 0.23 -12.95 16.08
CA LEU A 21 -1.14 -12.92 16.60
C LEU A 21 -1.28 -13.93 17.74
N THR A 22 -1.57 -13.44 18.95
CA THR A 22 -1.66 -14.24 20.18
C THR A 22 -3.03 -14.14 20.85
N MET A 23 -3.78 -13.07 20.59
CA MET A 23 -5.08 -12.76 21.18
C MET A 23 -6.17 -12.69 20.12
N VAL A 24 -7.35 -13.21 20.43
CA VAL A 24 -8.50 -13.21 19.50
C VAL A 24 -8.97 -11.79 19.15
N SER A 25 -8.78 -10.82 20.05
CA SER A 25 -9.05 -9.42 19.78
C SER A 25 -8.23 -8.84 18.63
N GLU A 26 -7.06 -9.41 18.32
CA GLU A 26 -6.18 -8.98 17.23
C GLU A 26 -6.67 -9.45 15.86
N LEU A 27 -7.64 -10.38 15.83
CA LEU A 27 -8.37 -10.78 14.63
C LEU A 27 -9.48 -9.78 14.28
N ALA A 28 -9.93 -8.95 15.23
CA ALA A 28 -10.97 -7.96 14.97
C ALA A 28 -10.51 -6.95 13.90
N GLY A 29 -11.32 -6.77 12.86
CA GLY A 29 -10.99 -5.91 11.72
C GLY A 29 -9.98 -6.50 10.73
N GLN A 30 -9.45 -7.71 10.97
CA GLN A 30 -8.74 -8.44 9.94
C GLN A 30 -9.74 -8.97 8.91
N ASN A 31 -9.33 -9.00 7.65
CA ASN A 31 -9.96 -9.78 6.61
C ASN A 31 -8.88 -10.66 5.95
N TYR A 32 -9.26 -11.46 4.96
CA TYR A 32 -8.29 -12.34 4.28
C TYR A 32 -7.09 -11.58 3.70
N ILE A 33 -7.30 -10.37 3.16
CA ILE A 33 -6.27 -9.55 2.53
C ILE A 33 -5.28 -9.05 3.57
N THR A 34 -5.77 -8.50 4.68
CA THR A 34 -4.89 -8.01 5.74
C THR A 34 -4.13 -9.15 6.41
N LEU A 35 -4.75 -10.34 6.49
CA LEU A 35 -4.14 -11.51 7.10
C LEU A 35 -3.09 -12.16 6.18
N ILE A 36 -3.37 -12.39 4.89
CA ILE A 36 -2.41 -12.98 3.94
C ILE A 36 -1.15 -12.13 3.79
N ASN A 37 -1.29 -10.80 3.85
CA ASN A 37 -0.16 -9.88 3.74
C ASN A 37 0.82 -9.97 4.92
N LYS A 38 0.41 -10.55 6.05
CA LYS A 38 1.28 -10.82 7.21
C LYS A 38 2.07 -12.11 7.07
N PHE A 39 1.68 -13.00 6.17
CA PHE A 39 2.34 -14.28 5.95
C PHE A 39 3.44 -14.19 4.87
N PRO A 40 4.43 -15.11 4.88
CA PRO A 40 5.39 -15.23 3.79
C PRO A 40 4.70 -15.51 2.44
N LYS A 41 5.35 -15.10 1.33
CA LYS A 41 4.86 -15.38 -0.02
C LYS A 41 4.61 -16.88 -0.23
N ASN A 42 3.47 -17.22 -0.82
CA ASN A 42 2.99 -18.59 -1.07
C ASN A 42 2.52 -19.39 0.16
N PHE A 43 2.31 -18.75 1.32
CA PHE A 43 1.65 -19.42 2.43
C PHE A 43 0.23 -19.84 2.03
N ASN A 44 -0.11 -21.12 2.24
CA ASN A 44 -1.47 -21.60 2.00
C ASN A 44 -2.37 -21.19 3.17
N ILE A 45 -3.09 -20.09 3.00
CA ILE A 45 -3.98 -19.56 4.04
C ILE A 45 -5.35 -20.23 4.06
N GLU A 46 -5.73 -20.98 3.03
CA GLU A 46 -7.10 -21.52 2.87
C GLU A 46 -7.60 -22.28 4.10
N PRO A 47 -6.84 -23.25 4.68
CA PRO A 47 -7.34 -24.01 5.83
C PRO A 47 -7.54 -23.12 7.07
N LEU A 48 -6.69 -22.10 7.23
CA LEU A 48 -6.79 -21.14 8.31
C LEU A 48 -8.02 -20.24 8.14
N ILE A 49 -8.30 -19.82 6.90
CA ILE A 49 -9.48 -19.04 6.57
C ILE A 49 -10.75 -19.82 6.88
N ASP A 50 -10.87 -21.05 6.40
CA ASP A 50 -12.07 -21.87 6.59
C ASP A 50 -12.36 -22.10 8.07
N GLU A 51 -11.33 -22.40 8.85
CA GLU A 51 -11.45 -22.59 10.31
C GLU A 51 -11.89 -21.31 11.02
N LEU A 52 -11.33 -20.14 10.65
CA LEU A 52 -11.69 -18.87 11.27
C LEU A 52 -13.06 -18.36 10.83
N ASN A 53 -13.48 -18.66 9.61
CA ASN A 53 -14.81 -18.36 9.09
C ASN A 53 -15.90 -19.14 9.80
N ALA A 54 -15.68 -20.45 9.99
CA ALA A 54 -16.60 -21.31 10.72
C ALA A 54 -16.85 -20.82 12.16
N LEU A 55 -15.86 -20.13 12.74
CA LEU A 55 -15.94 -19.52 14.07
C LEU A 55 -16.42 -18.06 14.06
N GLY A 56 -16.67 -17.48 12.89
CA GLY A 56 -17.15 -16.10 12.75
C GLY A 56 -16.10 -15.01 12.95
N TYR A 57 -14.80 -15.34 12.93
CA TYR A 57 -13.72 -14.36 13.15
C TYR A 57 -13.25 -13.64 11.89
N LEU A 58 -13.42 -14.26 10.71
CA LEU A 58 -12.98 -13.71 9.43
C LEU A 58 -14.13 -13.63 8.42
N LEU A 59 -15.32 -13.24 8.89
CA LEU A 59 -16.46 -13.07 8.00
C LEU A 59 -16.08 -12.16 6.81
N PRO A 60 -16.46 -12.53 5.57
CA PRO A 60 -16.33 -11.66 4.42
C PRO A 60 -16.88 -10.27 4.75
N PRO A 61 -16.22 -9.17 4.34
CA PRO A 61 -16.81 -7.85 4.46
C PRO A 61 -18.21 -7.85 3.83
N SER A 62 -19.17 -7.17 4.46
CA SER A 62 -20.54 -7.12 3.96
C SER A 62 -20.55 -6.67 2.48
N ASN A 63 -21.21 -7.44 1.61
CA ASN A 63 -21.27 -7.26 0.15
C ASN A 63 -20.08 -7.78 -0.66
N GLU A 64 -19.12 -8.48 -0.06
CA GLU A 64 -18.04 -9.14 -0.80
C GLU A 64 -18.42 -10.54 -1.26
N ILE A 65 -18.06 -10.87 -2.51
CA ILE A 65 -18.34 -12.18 -3.12
C ILE A 65 -17.04 -12.98 -3.16
N SER A 66 -17.01 -14.07 -2.40
CA SER A 66 -15.89 -15.00 -2.37
C SER A 66 -15.75 -15.75 -3.70
N ILE A 67 -14.51 -15.96 -4.15
CA ILE A 67 -14.22 -16.78 -5.35
C ILE A 67 -14.55 -18.28 -5.15
N TYR A 68 -14.85 -18.71 -3.91
CA TYR A 68 -15.28 -20.08 -3.61
C TYR A 68 -16.79 -20.27 -3.82
N ASP A 69 -17.56 -19.19 -3.75
CA ASP A 69 -19.03 -19.22 -3.89
C ASP A 69 -19.47 -19.04 -5.35
N VAL A 70 -18.52 -18.78 -6.25
CA VAL A 70 -18.76 -18.49 -7.66
C VAL A 70 -18.41 -19.72 -8.50
N PRO A 71 -19.30 -20.19 -9.39
CA PRO A 71 -18.99 -21.31 -10.27
C PRO A 71 -17.91 -20.89 -11.28
N MET A 72 -16.69 -21.40 -11.10
CA MET A 72 -15.57 -21.16 -12.00
C MET A 72 -14.65 -22.37 -12.11
N SER A 73 -13.83 -22.40 -13.14
CA SER A 73 -12.84 -23.45 -13.35
C SER A 73 -11.80 -23.44 -12.23
N LYS A 74 -11.34 -24.64 -11.84
CA LYS A 74 -10.23 -24.78 -10.88
C LYS A 74 -8.97 -24.05 -11.35
N ARG A 75 -8.79 -23.88 -12.66
CA ARG A 75 -7.66 -23.12 -13.20
C ARG A 75 -7.81 -21.63 -12.89
N LEU A 76 -8.99 -21.05 -13.09
CA LEU A 76 -9.25 -19.65 -12.74
C LEU A 76 -9.11 -19.42 -11.24
N GLN A 77 -9.78 -20.24 -10.43
CA GLN A 77 -9.73 -20.15 -8.97
C GLN A 77 -8.28 -20.20 -8.46
N ASN A 78 -7.49 -21.18 -8.91
CA ASN A 78 -6.08 -21.28 -8.52
C ASN A 78 -5.24 -20.09 -9.00
N ALA A 79 -5.55 -19.49 -10.16
CA ALA A 79 -4.84 -18.30 -10.63
C ALA A 79 -5.17 -17.09 -9.75
N LEU A 80 -6.43 -16.90 -9.35
CA LEU A 80 -6.87 -15.82 -8.47
C LEU A 80 -6.25 -15.93 -7.07
N VAL A 81 -6.36 -17.11 -6.44
CA VAL A 81 -5.79 -17.40 -5.12
C VAL A 81 -4.29 -17.09 -5.08
N ARG A 82 -3.54 -17.55 -6.10
CA ARG A 82 -2.09 -17.33 -6.19
C ARG A 82 -1.69 -15.85 -6.29
N ASN A 83 -2.58 -15.02 -6.81
CA ASN A 83 -2.37 -13.58 -6.91
C ASN A 83 -3.00 -12.79 -5.74
N GLY A 84 -3.48 -13.49 -4.71
CA GLY A 84 -4.08 -12.87 -3.52
C GLY A 84 -5.51 -12.36 -3.72
N VAL A 85 -6.17 -12.79 -4.80
CA VAL A 85 -7.59 -12.48 -5.07
C VAL A 85 -8.44 -13.57 -4.44
N MET A 86 -9.15 -13.21 -3.37
CA MET A 86 -10.09 -14.07 -2.65
C MET A 86 -11.53 -13.57 -2.78
N TYR A 87 -11.70 -12.28 -3.06
CA TYR A 87 -12.98 -11.65 -3.36
C TYR A 87 -12.97 -11.08 -4.76
N LEU A 88 -14.11 -11.16 -5.44
CA LEU A 88 -14.21 -10.67 -6.81
C LEU A 88 -14.00 -9.14 -6.89
N SER A 89 -14.37 -8.35 -5.87
CA SER A 89 -14.17 -6.89 -5.88
C SER A 89 -12.70 -6.49 -6.04
N GLN A 90 -11.78 -7.31 -5.52
CA GLN A 90 -10.34 -7.05 -5.58
C GLN A 90 -9.84 -6.95 -7.02
N LEU A 91 -10.50 -7.63 -7.97
CA LEU A 91 -10.15 -7.55 -9.38
C LEU A 91 -10.19 -6.12 -9.93
N ALA A 92 -11.03 -5.23 -9.36
CA ALA A 92 -11.08 -3.82 -9.75
C ALA A 92 -9.81 -3.03 -9.32
N SER A 93 -9.05 -3.55 -8.37
CA SER A 93 -7.77 -3.01 -7.90
C SER A 93 -6.57 -3.49 -8.72
N TYR A 94 -6.76 -4.45 -9.63
CA TYR A 94 -5.73 -4.88 -10.57
C TYR A 94 -5.96 -4.25 -11.95
N PRO A 95 -4.93 -3.68 -12.57
CA PRO A 95 -4.96 -3.35 -13.99
C PRO A 95 -5.31 -4.57 -14.83
N LYS A 96 -6.10 -4.39 -15.89
CA LYS A 96 -6.39 -5.44 -16.88
C LYS A 96 -5.10 -6.07 -17.40
N GLU A 97 -4.08 -5.25 -17.63
CA GLU A 97 -2.77 -5.69 -18.08
C GLU A 97 -2.12 -6.65 -17.08
N ASP A 98 -2.18 -6.37 -15.78
CA ASP A 98 -1.57 -7.21 -14.75
C ASP A 98 -2.32 -8.54 -14.59
N ILE A 99 -3.65 -8.51 -14.70
CA ILE A 99 -4.49 -9.73 -14.69
C ILE A 99 -4.06 -10.65 -15.83
N LEU A 100 -3.83 -10.12 -17.04
CA LEU A 100 -3.39 -10.92 -18.19
C LEU A 100 -2.02 -11.60 -17.97
N HIS A 101 -1.19 -11.07 -17.08
CA HIS A 101 0.11 -11.66 -16.72
C HIS A 101 0.00 -12.68 -15.58
N PHE A 102 -1.19 -12.95 -15.02
CA PHE A 102 -1.34 -13.99 -14.03
C PHE A 102 -0.92 -15.35 -14.61
N ARG A 103 -0.01 -15.99 -13.90
CA ARG A 103 0.51 -17.30 -14.31
C ARG A 103 -0.65 -18.29 -14.49
N ASN A 104 -0.63 -19.02 -15.60
CA ASN A 104 -1.62 -20.01 -16.00
C ASN A 104 -3.00 -19.47 -16.46
N LEU A 105 -3.13 -18.18 -16.76
CA LEU A 105 -4.28 -17.66 -17.51
C LEU A 105 -4.06 -17.77 -19.02
N GLY A 106 -4.52 -18.88 -19.61
CA GLY A 106 -4.70 -18.95 -21.07
C GLY A 106 -6.05 -18.40 -21.52
N GLN A 107 -6.21 -18.19 -22.83
CA GLN A 107 -7.34 -17.49 -23.45
C GLN A 107 -8.73 -17.89 -22.94
N LYS A 108 -9.03 -19.20 -22.83
CA LYS A 108 -10.33 -19.67 -22.32
C LYS A 108 -10.62 -19.21 -20.89
N THR A 109 -9.61 -19.14 -20.04
CA THR A 109 -9.76 -18.73 -18.63
C THR A 109 -9.88 -17.22 -18.51
N ILE A 110 -9.31 -16.46 -19.44
CA ILE A 110 -9.52 -15.01 -19.53
C ILE A 110 -10.96 -14.71 -19.92
N LEU A 111 -11.50 -15.40 -20.93
CA LEU A 111 -12.91 -15.24 -21.33
C LEU A 111 -13.87 -15.60 -20.20
N GLU A 112 -13.59 -16.69 -19.47
CA GLU A 112 -14.33 -17.08 -18.27
C GLU A 112 -14.30 -15.99 -17.20
N LEU A 113 -13.12 -15.42 -16.92
CA LEU A 113 -12.97 -14.31 -15.97
C LEU A 113 -13.74 -13.06 -16.42
N GLU A 114 -13.67 -12.69 -17.69
CA GLU A 114 -14.41 -11.55 -18.24
C GLU A 114 -15.93 -11.75 -18.10
N GLN A 115 -16.44 -12.97 -18.34
CA GLN A 115 -17.85 -13.31 -18.15
C GLN A 115 -18.29 -13.18 -16.67
N ILE A 116 -17.50 -13.72 -15.74
CA ILE A 116 -17.76 -13.58 -14.30
C ILE A 116 -17.76 -12.10 -13.91
N CYS A 117 -16.76 -11.33 -14.35
CA CYS A 117 -16.73 -9.89 -14.06
C CYS A 117 -17.96 -9.16 -14.60
N GLN A 118 -18.48 -9.52 -15.77
CA GLN A 118 -19.72 -8.95 -16.31
C GLN A 118 -20.94 -9.31 -15.47
N GLU A 119 -21.08 -10.59 -15.09
CA GLU A 119 -22.20 -11.07 -14.28
C GLU A 119 -22.28 -10.37 -12.91
N TYR A 120 -21.13 -10.13 -12.30
CA TYR A 120 -21.02 -9.48 -10.98
C TYR A 120 -20.76 -7.96 -11.06
N ASN A 121 -20.89 -7.34 -12.24
CA ASN A 121 -20.70 -5.89 -12.45
C ASN A 121 -19.33 -5.34 -12.00
N ILE A 122 -18.27 -6.13 -12.20
CA ILE A 122 -16.90 -5.75 -11.86
C ILE A 122 -16.22 -5.13 -13.07
N LYS A 123 -15.83 -3.87 -12.92
CA LYS A 123 -15.16 -3.11 -13.98
C LYS A 123 -13.65 -3.34 -13.93
N LEU A 124 -13.13 -4.13 -14.86
CA LEU A 124 -11.69 -4.23 -15.12
C LEU A 124 -11.22 -2.93 -15.81
N ARG A 125 -10.27 -2.22 -15.18
CA ARG A 125 -9.74 -0.96 -15.70
C ARG A 125 -8.33 -1.17 -16.24
N SER A 126 -7.99 -0.42 -17.29
CA SER A 126 -6.64 -0.38 -17.83
C SER A 126 -5.81 0.66 -17.07
N ILE A 127 -4.52 0.37 -16.85
CA ILE A 127 -3.56 1.35 -16.32
C ILE A 127 -2.97 2.25 -17.42
N VAL A 128 -3.21 1.92 -18.70
CA VAL A 128 -2.60 2.61 -19.85
C VAL A 128 -2.90 4.10 -19.83
N SER A 129 -4.16 4.49 -19.60
CA SER A 129 -4.56 5.90 -19.55
C SER A 129 -3.86 6.69 -18.44
N ILE A 130 -3.64 6.06 -17.27
CA ILE A 130 -2.90 6.68 -16.16
C ILE A 130 -1.45 6.88 -16.58
N LYS A 131 -0.82 5.86 -17.16
CA LYS A 131 0.57 5.97 -17.65
C LYS A 131 0.70 7.07 -18.70
N GLU A 132 -0.16 7.07 -19.72
CA GLU A 132 -0.16 8.08 -20.78
C GLU A 132 -0.35 9.50 -20.25
N TYR A 133 -1.26 9.70 -19.30
CA TYR A 133 -1.48 11.02 -18.69
C TYR A 133 -0.25 11.51 -17.91
N PHE A 134 0.37 10.60 -17.13
CA PHE A 134 1.45 10.96 -16.21
C PHE A 134 2.86 10.86 -16.81
N ASP A 135 3.02 10.27 -18.01
CA ASP A 135 4.31 10.05 -18.68
C ASP A 135 5.15 11.34 -18.78
N LYS A 136 4.49 12.44 -19.13
CA LYS A 136 5.12 13.76 -19.27
C LYS A 136 5.71 14.33 -17.98
N TYR A 137 5.28 13.84 -16.81
CA TYR A 137 5.78 14.30 -15.51
C TYR A 137 6.97 13.48 -15.01
N GLN A 138 7.35 12.41 -15.71
CA GLN A 138 8.49 11.55 -15.34
C GLN A 138 8.38 10.97 -13.92
N LEU A 139 7.15 10.63 -13.49
CA LEU A 139 6.92 10.00 -12.20
C LEU A 139 7.63 8.62 -12.10
N PRO A 140 8.12 8.22 -10.91
CA PRO A 140 8.77 6.92 -10.73
C PRO A 140 7.85 5.77 -11.14
N SER A 141 8.36 4.78 -11.88
CA SER A 141 7.55 3.66 -12.40
C SER A 141 6.78 2.86 -11.34
N LYS A 142 7.28 2.85 -10.10
CA LYS A 142 6.63 2.18 -8.96
C LYS A 142 5.34 2.86 -8.50
N ILE A 143 5.11 4.14 -8.82
CA ILE A 143 3.91 4.85 -8.35
C ILE A 143 2.67 4.53 -9.17
N TYR A 144 2.79 4.17 -10.46
CA TYR A 144 1.62 3.98 -11.34
C TYR A 144 0.61 2.95 -10.81
N PRO A 145 1.01 1.76 -10.33
CA PRO A 145 0.06 0.82 -9.73
C PRO A 145 -0.62 1.38 -8.47
N LEU A 146 0.10 2.22 -7.70
CA LEU A 146 -0.43 2.83 -6.48
C LEU A 146 -1.45 3.94 -6.79
N LEU A 147 -1.21 4.73 -7.84
CA LEU A 147 -2.19 5.71 -8.34
C LEU A 147 -3.46 5.01 -8.81
N PHE A 148 -3.31 3.91 -9.57
CA PHE A 148 -4.43 3.10 -10.03
C PHE A 148 -5.29 2.57 -8.87
N GLN A 149 -4.66 1.99 -7.86
CA GLN A 149 -5.35 1.45 -6.67
C GLN A 149 -6.11 2.53 -5.89
N ASN A 150 -5.59 3.76 -5.88
CA ASN A 150 -6.20 4.90 -5.18
C ASN A 150 -7.12 5.74 -6.07
N ASN A 151 -7.47 5.25 -7.27
CA ASN A 151 -8.34 5.96 -8.23
C ASN A 151 -7.81 7.34 -8.67
N ILE A 152 -6.49 7.50 -8.70
CA ILE A 152 -5.81 8.72 -9.13
C ILE A 152 -5.51 8.59 -10.62
N SER A 153 -6.18 9.40 -11.42
CA SER A 153 -6.07 9.40 -12.88
C SER A 153 -5.60 10.73 -13.46
N CYS A 154 -5.61 11.80 -12.68
CA CYS A 154 -5.13 13.11 -13.08
C CYS A 154 -4.53 13.90 -11.92
N LEU A 155 -3.89 15.04 -12.22
CA LEU A 155 -3.30 15.93 -11.22
C LEU A 155 -4.34 16.47 -10.23
N ASP A 156 -5.57 16.74 -10.68
CA ASP A 156 -6.61 17.30 -9.82
C ASP A 156 -7.03 16.34 -8.71
N ASN A 157 -6.81 15.04 -8.86
CA ASN A 157 -7.08 14.07 -7.80
C ASN A 157 -6.15 14.23 -6.58
N PHE A 158 -5.03 14.96 -6.71
CA PHE A 158 -4.16 15.29 -5.57
C PHE A 158 -4.57 16.56 -4.82
N ARG A 159 -5.56 17.33 -5.33
CA ARG A 159 -6.02 18.52 -4.62
C ARG A 159 -6.60 18.12 -3.27
N HIS A 160 -6.30 18.93 -2.25
CA HIS A 160 -6.72 18.70 -0.87
C HIS A 160 -6.12 17.45 -0.21
N MET A 161 -5.15 16.79 -0.85
CA MET A 161 -4.36 15.76 -0.19
C MET A 161 -3.28 16.42 0.66
N THR A 162 -2.98 15.80 1.79
CA THR A 162 -1.79 16.12 2.59
C THR A 162 -0.57 15.34 2.10
N ALA A 163 0.63 15.74 2.51
CA ALA A 163 1.83 14.92 2.29
C ALA A 163 1.73 13.52 2.91
N ASN A 164 0.99 13.39 4.02
CA ASN A 164 0.73 12.10 4.67
C ASN A 164 -0.19 11.20 3.83
N ASP A 165 -1.17 11.77 3.11
CA ASP A 165 -2.00 10.97 2.20
C ASP A 165 -1.17 10.41 1.04
N LEU A 166 -0.28 11.22 0.48
CA LEU A 166 0.69 10.75 -0.52
C LEU A 166 1.60 9.67 0.05
N TYR A 167 2.08 9.82 1.29
CA TYR A 167 2.90 8.81 1.97
C TYR A 167 2.16 7.48 2.12
N ARG A 168 0.88 7.52 2.47
CA ARG A 168 0.02 6.33 2.57
C ARG A 168 -0.24 5.70 1.20
N ILE A 169 -0.48 6.50 0.16
CA ILE A 169 -0.60 6.03 -1.23
C ILE A 169 0.67 5.30 -1.66
N CYS A 170 1.83 5.85 -1.31
CA CYS A 170 3.15 5.27 -1.55
C CYS A 170 3.49 4.08 -0.64
N GLN A 171 2.52 3.53 0.10
CA GLN A 171 2.69 2.38 0.99
C GLN A 171 3.82 2.58 2.01
N GLU A 172 3.91 3.79 2.57
CA GLU A 172 4.91 4.17 3.57
C GLU A 172 6.37 4.16 3.04
N ASP A 173 6.58 4.04 1.72
CA ASP A 173 7.89 4.22 1.10
C ASP A 173 8.24 5.72 1.05
N TYR A 174 9.03 6.15 2.03
CA TYR A 174 9.48 7.54 2.15
C TYR A 174 10.23 8.03 0.90
N SER A 175 11.07 7.19 0.29
CA SER A 175 11.89 7.60 -0.86
C SER A 175 11.01 7.85 -2.08
N LEU A 176 10.06 6.94 -2.34
CA LEU A 176 9.08 7.08 -3.41
C LEU A 176 8.18 8.30 -3.19
N THR A 177 7.72 8.49 -1.95
CA THR A 177 6.87 9.63 -1.55
C THR A 177 7.57 10.95 -1.81
N MET A 178 8.80 11.10 -1.33
CA MET A 178 9.61 12.31 -1.47
C MET A 178 9.81 12.68 -2.94
N GLN A 179 10.24 11.73 -3.78
CA GLN A 179 10.45 11.96 -5.21
C GLN A 179 9.15 12.41 -5.90
N SER A 180 8.05 11.70 -5.61
CA SER A 180 6.75 12.00 -6.19
C SER A 180 6.21 13.34 -5.72
N TYR A 181 6.42 13.69 -4.45
CA TYR A 181 6.04 14.98 -3.88
C TYR A 181 6.71 16.16 -4.61
N TYR A 182 8.04 16.11 -4.81
CA TYR A 182 8.72 17.19 -5.53
C TYR A 182 8.26 17.32 -6.97
N ILE A 183 8.10 16.20 -7.70
CA ILE A 183 7.58 16.22 -9.08
C ILE A 183 6.18 16.83 -9.12
N LEU A 184 5.28 16.43 -8.22
CA LEU A 184 3.91 16.96 -8.18
C LEU A 184 3.91 18.47 -7.83
N LYS A 185 4.75 18.88 -6.89
CA LYS A 185 4.92 20.29 -6.49
C LYS A 185 5.47 21.16 -7.62
N GLU A 186 6.47 20.68 -8.36
CA GLU A 186 7.01 21.34 -9.56
C GLU A 186 5.95 21.51 -10.65
N ASN A 187 4.96 20.61 -10.68
CA ASN A 187 3.82 20.65 -11.60
C ASN A 187 2.59 21.37 -11.02
N GLY A 188 2.77 22.19 -9.97
CA GLY A 188 1.76 23.10 -9.45
C GLY A 188 0.78 22.49 -8.45
N ILE A 189 1.00 21.27 -7.98
CA ILE A 189 0.21 20.70 -6.88
C ILE A 189 0.61 21.36 -5.57
N VAL A 190 -0.40 21.84 -4.83
CA VAL A 190 -0.26 22.33 -3.48
C VAL A 190 -0.93 21.33 -2.54
N PHE A 191 -0.14 20.73 -1.65
CA PHE A 191 -0.63 19.82 -0.63
C PHE A 191 -1.13 20.60 0.58
N ASP A 192 -2.19 20.08 1.22
CA ASP A 192 -2.73 20.61 2.46
C ASP A 192 -1.79 20.31 3.63
N GLY A 193 -1.87 21.14 4.67
CA GLY A 193 -1.03 21.01 5.85
C GLY A 193 -1.33 19.74 6.65
N TRP A 194 -0.27 19.10 7.17
CA TRP A 194 -0.34 17.97 8.10
C TRP A 194 0.30 18.32 9.44
N GLN A 195 -0.13 17.65 10.51
CA GLN A 195 0.26 17.99 11.90
C GLN A 195 1.77 17.86 12.13
N ASP A 196 2.38 16.79 11.62
CA ASP A 196 3.82 16.55 11.72
C ASP A 196 4.44 16.51 10.32
N LYS A 197 5.15 17.58 9.96
CA LYS A 197 5.67 17.74 8.60
C LYS A 197 6.79 16.74 8.31
N TYR A 198 6.75 16.21 7.10
CA TYR A 198 7.89 15.48 6.56
C TYR A 198 9.03 16.44 6.24
N ILE A 199 10.26 15.95 6.37
CA ILE A 199 11.47 16.73 6.08
C ILE A 199 11.47 17.23 4.63
N PHE A 200 10.93 16.46 3.69
CA PHE A 200 10.83 16.87 2.28
C PHE A 200 9.83 18.02 2.03
N GLU A 201 8.92 18.30 2.96
CA GLU A 201 8.03 19.46 2.86
C GLU A 201 8.76 20.76 3.19
N ILE A 202 9.78 20.67 4.04
CA ILE A 202 10.52 21.80 4.61
C ILE A 202 11.79 22.09 3.80
N LEU A 203 12.53 21.04 3.43
CA LEU A 203 13.84 21.16 2.78
C LEU A 203 13.77 20.94 1.26
N PRO A 204 14.77 21.41 0.50
CA PRO A 204 14.99 20.99 -0.87
C PRO A 204 15.35 19.50 -0.98
N GLU A 205 15.07 18.89 -2.13
CA GLU A 205 15.21 17.44 -2.35
C GLU A 205 16.58 16.89 -1.98
N LYS A 206 17.66 17.59 -2.37
CA LYS A 206 19.03 17.17 -2.08
C LYS A 206 19.28 16.99 -0.58
N ASN A 207 18.74 17.89 0.23
CA ASN A 207 18.99 17.94 1.67
C ASN A 207 18.08 16.98 2.42
N ALA A 208 16.80 16.88 2.03
CA ALA A 208 15.90 15.86 2.53
C ALA A 208 16.42 14.44 2.23
N THR A 209 16.92 14.22 1.00
CA THR A 209 17.55 12.95 0.60
C THR A 209 18.77 12.62 1.45
N LEU A 210 19.63 13.60 1.74
CA LEU A 210 20.81 13.41 2.58
C LEU A 210 20.42 12.98 4.00
N LEU A 211 19.46 13.66 4.62
CA LEU A 211 18.99 13.33 5.97
C LEU A 211 18.39 11.93 6.04
N TRP A 212 17.55 11.59 5.07
CA TRP A 212 16.97 10.24 5.00
C TRP A 212 18.04 9.17 4.81
N LYS A 213 18.98 9.36 3.87
CA LYS A 213 20.02 8.36 3.58
C LYS A 213 20.99 8.15 4.73
N LYS A 214 21.40 9.23 5.40
CA LYS A 214 22.44 9.18 6.43
C LYS A 214 21.89 8.94 7.84
N HIS A 215 20.71 9.47 8.15
CA HIS A 215 20.17 9.48 9.51
C HIS A 215 18.80 8.81 9.65
N LYS A 216 18.16 8.39 8.55
CA LYS A 216 16.80 7.79 8.57
C LYS A 216 15.73 8.70 9.21
N ILE A 217 15.95 10.01 9.10
CA ILE A 217 15.00 11.04 9.55
C ILE A 217 14.07 11.37 8.39
N SER A 218 12.78 11.24 8.66
CA SER A 218 11.67 11.43 7.72
C SER A 218 10.71 12.54 8.13
N MET A 219 10.54 12.78 9.43
CA MET A 219 9.62 13.75 10.00
C MET A 219 10.33 14.72 10.94
N LEU A 220 9.75 15.90 11.14
CA LEU A 220 10.29 16.92 12.03
C LEU A 220 10.29 16.47 13.49
N SER A 221 9.25 15.74 13.94
CA SER A 221 9.17 15.20 15.30
C SER A 221 10.33 14.30 15.72
N GLN A 222 11.05 13.71 14.74
CA GLN A 222 12.23 12.87 14.99
C GLN A 222 13.48 13.69 15.33
N MET A 223 13.40 15.02 15.28
CA MET A 223 14.47 15.95 15.63
C MET A 223 14.06 16.76 16.89
N PRO A 224 14.21 16.19 18.09
CA PRO A 224 13.83 16.87 19.33
C PRO A 224 14.62 18.18 19.47
N GLY A 225 13.90 19.29 19.67
CA GLY A 225 14.51 20.62 19.81
C GLY A 225 14.78 21.36 18.49
N CYS A 226 14.35 20.83 17.34
CA CYS A 226 14.43 21.53 16.06
C CYS A 226 13.02 21.88 15.52
N SER A 227 12.79 23.18 15.32
CA SER A 227 11.59 23.74 14.71
C SER A 227 11.73 23.85 13.19
N GLU A 228 10.59 24.01 12.50
CA GLU A 228 10.58 24.27 11.05
C GLU A 228 11.39 25.52 10.68
N CYS A 229 11.37 26.56 11.52
CA CYS A 229 12.12 27.79 11.31
C CYS A 229 13.64 27.55 11.39
N GLU A 230 14.12 26.88 12.44
CA GLU A 230 15.55 26.56 12.61
C GLU A 230 16.07 25.70 11.45
N LEU A 231 15.27 24.73 10.99
CA LEU A 231 15.63 23.88 9.86
C LEU A 231 15.75 24.69 8.55
N LYS A 232 14.87 25.67 8.34
CA LYS A 232 14.94 26.60 7.19
C LYS A 232 16.12 27.56 7.30
N GLU A 233 16.39 28.11 8.48
CA GLU A 233 17.53 29.00 8.71
C GLU A 233 18.87 28.30 8.47
N THR A 234 18.95 27.01 8.82
CA THR A 234 20.12 26.16 8.56
C THR A 234 20.46 26.09 7.06
N LEU A 235 19.46 26.18 6.16
CA LEU A 235 19.67 26.27 4.71
C LEU A 235 20.18 27.63 4.26
N SER A 236 19.76 28.69 4.92
CA SER A 236 20.09 30.07 4.57
C SER A 236 21.47 30.48 5.08
N SER A 237 21.96 29.84 6.13
CA SER A 237 23.34 30.03 6.61
C SER A 237 24.33 29.47 5.58
N SER A 238 25.29 30.27 5.12
CA SER A 238 26.29 29.90 4.10
C SER A 238 27.28 28.79 4.53
N TYR A 239 26.99 28.09 5.62
CA TYR A 239 27.78 26.99 6.16
C TYR A 239 27.35 25.65 5.54
N SER A 240 28.22 24.63 5.58
CA SER A 240 27.91 23.31 5.05
C SER A 240 26.71 22.70 5.79
N PHE A 241 25.59 22.51 5.11
CA PHE A 241 24.38 21.86 5.65
C PHE A 241 24.69 20.55 6.37
N THR A 242 25.66 19.77 5.87
CA THR A 242 26.07 18.50 6.49
C THR A 242 26.68 18.70 7.89
N ALA A 243 27.42 19.79 8.08
CA ALA A 243 28.06 20.08 9.36
C ALA A 243 27.08 20.70 10.36
N ALA A 244 26.18 21.59 9.90
CA ALA A 244 25.09 22.09 10.74
C ALA A 244 24.14 20.97 11.21
N MET A 245 23.80 20.03 10.32
CA MET A 245 23.01 18.85 10.70
C MET A 245 23.74 17.94 11.69
N LYS A 246 25.06 17.85 11.65
CA LYS A 246 25.83 17.06 12.62
C LYS A 246 25.71 17.67 14.02
N GLU A 247 25.77 18.98 14.13
CA GLU A 247 25.62 19.70 15.40
C GLU A 247 24.20 19.58 15.95
N LEU A 248 23.19 19.85 15.11
CA LEU A 248 21.77 19.74 15.49
C LEU A 248 21.40 18.34 15.99
N LEU A 249 21.91 17.29 15.35
CA LEU A 249 21.63 15.90 15.72
C LEU A 249 22.52 15.37 16.86
N SER A 250 23.53 16.12 17.30
CA SER A 250 24.38 15.74 18.44
C SER A 250 23.90 16.35 19.77
N ASN A 251 23.02 17.37 19.71
CA ASN A 251 22.56 18.13 20.87
C ASN A 251 21.16 17.72 21.37
N GLY A 252 20.59 16.63 20.86
CA GLY A 252 19.32 16.03 21.31
C GLY A 252 19.52 14.59 21.76
#